data_AF-A0A0F9L877-F1
#
_entry.id   AF-A0A0F9L877-F1
#
_cell.length_a   1.000
_cell.length_b   1.000
_cell.length_c   1.000
_cell.angle_alpha   90.00
_cell.angle_beta   90.00
_cell.angle_gamma   90.00
#
_symmetry.space_group_name_H-M   'P 1'
#
loop_
_entity.id
_entity.type
_entity.pdbx_description
1 polymer ?
#
loop_
_entity_poly.entity_id
_entity_poly.type
_entity_poly.pdbx_seq_one_letter_code
_entity_poly.pdbx_strand_id
1 'polypeptide(L)'
;MDYIKVVNWGRFQQYKDRNPPWIKLHTSLLDDYEFQRLPGEAKWQLLLLWLIAARQDNRIPDDAEWLASLFHVFPGDLEIGLLVDRGWLERGVTTGEMVPETHPEQFPDWASRHVSGPT
;
A
#
# COMPACT_ATOMS: atom_id res chain seq x y z
N MET A 1 10.90 -13.00 1.27
CA MET A 1 9.86 -12.10 1.82
C MET A 1 8.92 -11.77 0.69
N ASP A 2 7.65 -12.08 0.92
CA ASP A 2 6.57 -11.85 -0.02
C ASP A 2 6.13 -10.39 0.08
N TYR A 3 5.76 -9.81 -1.05
CA TYR A 3 5.32 -8.43 -1.13
C TYR A 3 4.18 -8.31 -2.14
N ILE A 4 3.40 -7.25 -1.98
CA ILE A 4 2.36 -6.82 -2.88
C ILE A 4 2.87 -5.60 -3.66
N LYS A 5 2.51 -5.53 -4.94
CA LYS A 5 2.74 -4.37 -5.80
C LYS A 5 1.42 -3.84 -6.33
N VAL A 6 1.31 -2.53 -6.43
CA VAL A 6 0.25 -1.88 -7.22
C VAL A 6 0.60 -2.02 -8.70
N VAL A 7 -0.36 -2.50 -9.48
CA VAL A 7 -0.21 -2.67 -10.94
C VAL A 7 -0.13 -1.30 -11.62
N ASN A 8 0.69 -1.18 -12.67
CA ASN A 8 0.88 0.06 -13.44
C ASN A 8 1.36 1.28 -12.62
N TRP A 9 1.98 1.06 -11.46
CA TRP A 9 2.41 2.12 -10.53
C TRP A 9 3.25 3.23 -11.16
N GLY A 10 4.10 2.89 -12.15
CA GLY A 10 4.92 3.86 -12.87
C GLY A 10 4.13 4.93 -13.63
N ARG A 11 2.83 4.73 -13.89
CA ARG A 11 1.94 5.77 -14.44
C ARG A 11 1.47 6.78 -13.40
N PHE A 12 1.44 6.37 -12.13
CA PHE A 12 0.90 7.16 -11.02
C PHE A 12 2.00 7.85 -10.21
N GLN A 13 3.23 7.32 -10.19
CA GLN A 13 4.36 7.91 -9.49
C GLN A 13 5.17 8.86 -10.39
N GLN A 14 5.00 10.17 -10.20
CA GLN A 14 5.82 11.21 -10.84
C GLN A 14 7.10 11.56 -10.04
N TYR A 15 7.18 11.15 -8.76
CA TYR A 15 8.30 11.49 -7.87
C TYR A 15 9.43 10.47 -7.97
N LYS A 16 10.66 10.96 -8.14
CA LYS A 16 11.89 10.16 -8.06
C LYS A 16 12.37 9.97 -6.61
N ASP A 17 11.84 10.74 -5.66
CA ASP A 17 12.22 10.70 -4.25
C ASP A 17 11.38 9.66 -3.48
N ARG A 18 12.02 8.92 -2.56
CA ARG A 18 11.54 7.64 -1.99
C ARG A 18 10.50 7.77 -0.86
N ASN A 19 9.91 8.94 -0.65
CA ASN A 19 8.90 9.14 0.40
C ASN A 19 8.10 10.42 0.16
N PRO A 20 7.31 10.50 -0.93
CA PRO A 20 6.58 11.71 -1.23
C PRO A 20 5.54 11.98 -0.13
N PRO A 21 5.34 13.24 0.28
CA PRO A 21 4.35 13.58 1.30
C PRO A 21 2.90 13.36 0.84
N TRP A 22 2.67 13.18 -0.46
CA TRP A 22 1.36 12.94 -1.07
C TRP A 22 1.50 12.25 -2.44
N ILE A 23 0.42 11.63 -2.91
CA ILE A 23 0.27 11.11 -4.27
C ILE A 23 -0.82 11.88 -5.01
N LYS A 24 -0.74 11.98 -6.34
CA LYS A 24 -1.83 12.55 -7.16
C LYS A 24 -2.85 11.47 -7.45
N LEU A 25 -4.08 11.70 -7.02
CA LEU A 25 -5.21 10.90 -7.46
C LEU A 25 -5.78 11.50 -8.75
N HIS A 26 -5.71 10.75 -9.85
CA HIS A 26 -6.22 11.20 -11.14
C HIS A 26 -7.74 10.99 -11.20
N THR A 27 -8.47 12.01 -11.66
CA THR A 27 -9.95 11.95 -11.79
C THR A 27 -10.41 10.89 -12.78
N SER A 28 -9.57 10.51 -13.74
CA SER A 28 -9.84 9.42 -14.69
C SER A 28 -10.06 8.06 -14.02
N LEU A 29 -9.66 7.90 -12.75
CA LEU A 29 -10.02 6.73 -11.96
C LEU A 29 -11.54 6.55 -11.84
N LEU A 30 -12.29 7.67 -11.82
CA LEU A 30 -13.75 7.63 -11.78
C LEU A 30 -14.36 7.17 -13.11
N ASP A 31 -13.61 7.20 -14.21
CA ASP A 31 -14.03 6.68 -15.52
C ASP A 31 -13.68 5.19 -15.68
N ASP A 32 -12.90 4.61 -14.76
CA ASP A 32 -12.49 3.20 -14.80
C ASP A 32 -13.64 2.30 -14.32
N TYR A 33 -14.17 1.50 -15.23
CA TYR A 33 -15.28 0.59 -14.97
C TYR A 33 -14.97 -0.47 -13.91
N GLU A 34 -13.73 -0.99 -13.87
CA GLU A 34 -13.35 -1.96 -12.86
C GLU A 34 -13.21 -1.32 -11.48
N PHE A 35 -12.75 -0.07 -11.41
CA PHE A 35 -12.74 0.68 -10.16
C PHE A 35 -14.16 0.93 -9.65
N GLN A 36 -15.07 1.36 -10.52
CA GLN A 36 -16.47 1.61 -10.15
C GLN A 36 -17.15 0.37 -9.54
N ARG A 37 -16.81 -0.83 -10.02
CA ARG A 37 -17.36 -2.12 -9.57
C ARG A 37 -16.76 -2.66 -8.27
N LEU A 38 -15.70 -2.06 -7.74
CA LEU A 38 -15.15 -2.47 -6.46
C LEU A 38 -16.14 -2.15 -5.31
N PRO A 39 -16.26 -3.04 -4.30
CA PRO A 39 -16.90 -2.74 -3.02
C PRO A 39 -16.32 -1.47 -2.40
N GLY A 40 -17.09 -0.82 -1.53
CA GLY A 40 -16.64 0.40 -0.85
C GLY A 40 -15.36 0.16 -0.06
N GLU A 41 -15.29 -1.01 0.57
CA GLU A 41 -14.19 -1.50 1.39
C GLU A 41 -12.90 -1.61 0.58
N ALA A 42 -12.98 -2.30 -0.55
CA ALA A 42 -11.86 -2.49 -1.46
C ALA A 42 -11.35 -1.16 -2.04
N LYS A 43 -12.25 -0.19 -2.32
CA LYS A 43 -11.87 1.13 -2.86
C LYS A 43 -10.99 1.91 -1.90
N TRP A 44 -11.38 2.04 -0.63
CA TRP A 44 -10.56 2.81 0.31
C TRP A 44 -9.27 2.07 0.68
N GLN A 45 -9.30 0.74 0.78
CA GLN A 45 -8.09 -0.07 1.00
C GLN A 45 -7.10 0.10 -0.16
N LEU A 46 -7.58 0.09 -1.41
CA LEU A 46 -6.75 0.35 -2.59
C LEU A 46 -6.06 1.72 -2.52
N LEU A 47 -6.78 2.78 -2.10
CA LEU A 47 -6.20 4.11 -1.96
C LEU A 47 -5.13 4.16 -0.85
N LEU A 48 -5.33 3.46 0.27
CA LEU A 48 -4.31 3.34 1.33
C LEU A 48 -3.08 2.55 0.85
N LEU A 49 -3.30 1.47 0.08
CA LEU A 49 -2.21 0.70 -0.53
C LEU A 49 -1.37 1.56 -1.48
N TRP A 50 -1.98 2.48 -2.22
CA TRP A 50 -1.25 3.44 -3.06
C TRP A 50 -0.37 4.38 -2.24
N LEU A 51 -0.83 4.81 -1.06
CA LEU A 51 -0.01 5.61 -0.15
C LEU A 51 1.18 4.79 0.39
N ILE A 52 0.97 3.52 0.75
CA ILE A 52 2.05 2.65 1.19
C ILE A 52 3.04 2.41 0.04
N ALA A 53 2.55 2.10 -1.17
CA ALA A 53 3.37 1.90 -2.36
C ALA A 53 4.29 3.10 -2.62
N ALA A 54 3.78 4.32 -2.47
CA ALA A 54 4.57 5.53 -2.63
C ALA A 54 5.73 5.65 -1.61
N ARG A 55 5.51 5.20 -0.38
CA ARG A 55 6.52 5.22 0.70
C ARG A 55 7.52 4.07 0.60
N GLN A 56 7.16 2.98 -0.07
CA GLN A 56 7.94 1.74 -0.11
C GLN A 56 8.35 1.32 -1.52
N ASP A 57 8.44 2.27 -2.46
CA ASP A 57 8.89 2.02 -3.84
C ASP A 57 8.11 0.85 -4.50
N ASN A 58 6.79 0.85 -4.28
CA ASN A 58 5.84 -0.16 -4.69
C ASN A 58 6.16 -1.59 -4.20
N ARG A 59 6.86 -1.75 -3.07
CA ARG A 59 7.12 -3.03 -2.40
C ARG A 59 6.40 -3.05 -1.06
N ILE A 60 5.09 -3.28 -1.09
CA ILE A 60 4.26 -3.35 0.11
C ILE A 60 4.49 -4.72 0.78
N PRO A 61 4.84 -4.82 2.06
CA PRO A 61 4.93 -6.11 2.75
C PRO A 61 3.59 -6.84 2.69
N ASP A 62 3.58 -8.11 2.29
CA ASP A 62 2.38 -8.96 2.34
C ASP A 62 2.18 -9.48 3.78
N ASP A 63 1.95 -8.55 4.71
CA ASP A 63 1.73 -8.80 6.13
C ASP A 63 0.31 -8.36 6.50
N ALA A 64 -0.58 -9.34 6.65
CA ALA A 64 -1.99 -9.11 6.93
C ALA A 64 -2.24 -8.44 8.27
N GLU A 65 -1.46 -8.76 9.32
CA GLU A 65 -1.63 -8.15 10.64
C GLU A 65 -1.23 -6.67 10.61
N TRP A 66 -0.10 -6.37 9.96
CA TRP A 66 0.37 -5.00 9.81
C TRP A 66 -0.58 -4.14 8.96
N LEU A 67 -1.05 -4.67 7.82
CA LEU A 67 -2.00 -3.98 6.94
C LEU A 67 -3.33 -3.74 7.66
N ALA A 68 -3.88 -4.75 8.33
CA ALA A 68 -5.12 -4.66 9.07
C ALA A 68 -5.04 -3.60 10.19
N SER A 69 -3.92 -3.57 10.92
CA SER A 69 -3.66 -2.55 11.94
C SER A 69 -3.66 -1.13 11.35
N LEU A 70 -2.98 -0.92 10.22
CA LEU A 70 -2.92 0.38 9.55
C LEU A 70 -4.28 0.81 8.99
N PHE A 71 -5.08 -0.14 8.55
CA PHE A 71 -6.39 0.08 7.93
C PHE A 71 -7.53 0.14 8.96
N HIS A 72 -7.23 -0.17 10.23
CA HIS A 72 -8.20 -0.27 11.32
C HIS A 72 -9.34 -1.24 11.04
N VAL A 73 -9.00 -2.41 10.52
CA VAL A 73 -9.92 -3.53 10.25
C VAL A 73 -9.35 -4.84 10.81
N PHE A 74 -10.12 -5.93 10.78
CA PHE A 74 -9.55 -7.24 11.10
C PHE A 74 -8.81 -7.82 9.88
N PRO A 75 -7.81 -8.70 10.09
CA PRO A 75 -7.09 -9.35 8.97
C PRO A 75 -8.01 -10.08 7.98
N GLY A 76 -9.16 -10.58 8.45
CA GLY A 76 -10.16 -11.24 7.61
C GLY A 76 -10.98 -10.29 6.71
N ASP A 77 -10.97 -9.00 6.99
CA ASP A 77 -11.68 -7.96 6.22
C ASP A 77 -10.78 -7.27 5.19
N LEU A 78 -9.56 -7.78 5.02
CA LEU A 78 -8.63 -7.28 4.01
C LEU A 78 -9.03 -7.78 2.61
N GLU A 79 -9.25 -6.83 1.71
CA GLU A 79 -9.68 -7.06 0.33
C GLU A 79 -8.50 -7.32 -0.61
N ILE A 80 -7.33 -7.73 -0.09
CA ILE A 80 -6.12 -7.97 -0.89
C ILE A 80 -6.38 -9.03 -1.96
N GLY A 81 -7.06 -10.13 -1.60
CA GLY A 81 -7.40 -11.20 -2.56
C GLY A 81 -8.26 -10.67 -3.70
N LEU A 82 -9.33 -9.94 -3.37
CA LEU A 82 -10.22 -9.32 -4.35
C LEU A 82 -9.47 -8.34 -5.27
N LEU A 83 -8.60 -7.51 -4.70
CA LEU A 83 -7.83 -6.52 -5.45
C LEU A 83 -6.76 -7.18 -6.35
N VAL A 84 -6.20 -8.33 -5.96
CA VAL A 84 -5.36 -9.16 -6.82
C VAL A 84 -6.19 -9.76 -7.96
N ASP A 85 -7.33 -10.38 -7.66
CA ASP A 85 -8.21 -11.01 -8.65
C ASP A 85 -8.73 -10.00 -9.69
N ARG A 86 -8.91 -8.74 -9.29
CA ARG A 86 -9.33 -7.64 -10.17
C ARG A 86 -8.17 -6.92 -10.87
N GLY A 87 -6.93 -7.38 -10.70
CA GLY A 87 -5.76 -6.84 -11.39
C GLY A 87 -5.28 -5.47 -10.90
N TRP A 88 -5.69 -5.05 -9.70
CA TRP A 88 -5.17 -3.83 -9.06
C TRP A 88 -3.83 -4.08 -8.35
N LEU A 89 -3.62 -5.32 -7.89
CA LEU A 89 -2.44 -5.75 -7.15
C LEU A 89 -1.82 -7.01 -7.74
N GLU A 90 -0.52 -7.17 -7.54
CA GLU A 90 0.24 -8.39 -7.86
C GLU A 90 1.04 -8.83 -6.63
N ARG A 91 1.07 -10.14 -6.35
CA ARG A 91 1.97 -10.73 -5.36
C ARG A 91 3.30 -11.10 -6.01
N GLY A 92 4.40 -10.73 -5.36
CA GLY A 92 5.75 -11.08 -5.78
C GLY A 92 6.56 -11.67 -4.65
N VAL A 93 7.49 -12.55 -5.02
CA VAL A 93 8.49 -13.10 -4.10
C VAL A 93 9.81 -12.38 -4.37
N THR A 94 10.48 -11.87 -3.34
CA THR A 94 11.87 -11.44 -3.49
C THR A 94 12.73 -12.67 -3.69
N THR A 95 13.03 -13.03 -4.95
CA THR A 95 14.13 -13.95 -5.25
C THR A 95 15.40 -13.20 -4.89
N GLY A 96 16.15 -13.69 -3.90
CA GLY A 96 17.23 -12.94 -3.28
C GLY A 96 18.32 -12.58 -4.29
N GLU A 97 18.34 -11.32 -4.71
CA GLU A 97 19.55 -10.64 -5.17
C GLU A 97 19.40 -9.10 -5.05
N MET A 98 20.35 -8.53 -4.31
CA MET A 98 20.66 -7.12 -4.04
C MET A 98 19.68 -6.30 -3.18
N VAL A 99 20.05 -6.23 -1.89
CA VAL A 99 19.67 -5.20 -0.90
C VAL A 99 20.39 -3.89 -1.26
N PRO A 100 19.70 -2.77 -1.55
CA PRO A 100 20.25 -1.47 -1.25
C PRO A 100 20.01 -1.17 0.24
N GLU A 101 21.08 -0.72 0.87
CA GLU A 101 21.28 -0.54 2.31
C GLU A 101 20.13 0.17 3.03
N THR A 102 19.89 -0.29 4.26
CA THR A 102 19.00 0.29 5.25
C THR A 102 19.32 1.76 5.50
N HIS A 103 18.35 2.65 5.30
CA HIS A 103 18.32 3.93 6.01
C HIS A 103 17.35 3.78 7.20
N PRO A 104 17.78 4.05 8.44
CA PRO A 104 16.99 3.78 9.63
C PRO A 104 15.71 4.61 9.66
N GLU A 105 14.65 3.97 10.15
CA GLU A 105 13.39 4.50 10.66
C GLU A 105 13.28 6.02 10.69
N GLN A 106 12.48 6.57 9.77
CA GLN A 106 11.84 7.87 9.97
C GLN A 106 10.35 7.70 9.74
N PHE A 107 9.69 7.11 10.73
CA PHE A 107 8.26 7.40 10.92
C PHE A 107 8.15 8.89 11.28
N PRO A 108 7.29 9.66 10.59
CA PRO A 108 7.06 11.05 10.97
C PRO A 108 6.46 11.10 12.39
N ASP A 109 6.89 12.09 13.16
CA ASP A 109 6.64 12.28 14.61
C ASP A 109 5.15 12.24 15.04
N TRP A 110 4.23 12.41 14.08
CA TRP A 110 2.78 12.31 14.34
C TRP A 110 2.29 10.86 14.53
N ALA A 111 3.01 9.85 14.03
CA ALA A 111 2.63 8.44 14.15
C ALA A 111 2.87 7.88 15.58
N SER A 112 3.67 8.58 16.40
CA SER A 112 4.04 8.17 17.76
C SER A 112 2.93 8.37 18.80
N ARG A 113 1.81 9.02 18.46
CA ARG A 113 0.76 9.41 19.43
C ARG A 113 -0.12 8.26 19.93
N HIS A 114 0.04 7.04 19.42
CA HIS A 114 -0.82 5.89 19.75
C HIS A 114 -0.09 4.69 20.38
N VAL A 115 1.19 4.82 20.75
CA VAL A 115 1.89 3.80 21.55
C VAL A 115 1.99 4.27 23.00
N SER A 116 0.85 4.25 23.70
CA SER A 116 0.84 4.24 25.16
C SER A 116 0.55 2.80 25.59
N GLY A 117 1.60 2.06 25.94
CA GLY A 117 1.46 0.73 26.53
C GLY A 117 0.89 0.83 27.96
N PRO A 118 0.15 -0.18 28.45
CA PRO A 118 -0.35 -0.19 29.81
C PRO A 118 0.79 -0.45 30.81
N THR A 119 0.87 0.37 31.86
CA THR A 119 1.61 0.08 33.11
C THR A 119 0.88 -0.92 33.97
#